data_AF-A0A6A0ALJ4-F1
#
_entry.id   AF-A0A6A0ALJ4-F1
#
_cell.length_a   1.000
_cell.length_b   1.000
_cell.length_c   1.000
_cell.angle_alpha   90.00
_cell.angle_beta   90.00
_cell.angle_gamma   90.00
#
_symmetry.space_group_name_H-M   'P 1'
#
loop_
_entity.id
_entity.type
_entity.pdbx_description
1 polymer ?
#
loop_
_entity_poly.entity_id
_entity_poly.type
_entity_poly.pdbx_seq_one_letter_code
_entity_poly.pdbx_strand_id
1 'polypeptide(L)'
;LQLALGQEALQALDVLVRSAIARRPDLVPRATSYYSASNDESAGNMEGGCMAARGFSATLDLNQRGLTLAVDSKVTPFIKEQLLTE
;
A
#
# COMPACT_ATOMS: atom_id res chain seq x y z
N LEU A 1 -22.40 -21.56 -8.54
CA LEU A 1 -21.08 -21.88 -9.13
C LEU A 1 -20.44 -20.67 -9.82
N GLN A 2 -21.16 -19.91 -10.65
CA GLN A 2 -20.60 -18.76 -11.40
C GLN A 2 -20.12 -17.58 -10.52
N LEU A 3 -20.75 -17.35 -9.36
CA LEU A 3 -20.34 -16.30 -8.40
C LEU A 3 -19.06 -16.65 -7.63
N ALA A 4 -18.82 -17.94 -7.35
CA ALA A 4 -17.65 -18.38 -6.58
C ALA A 4 -16.34 -18.23 -7.39
N LEU A 5 -16.37 -18.56 -8.69
CA LEU A 5 -15.24 -18.35 -9.60
C LEU A 5 -14.88 -16.87 -9.75
N GLY A 6 -15.85 -15.95 -9.70
CA GLY A 6 -15.60 -14.52 -9.78
C GLY A 6 -14.83 -13.99 -8.56
N GLN A 7 -15.14 -14.50 -7.36
CA GLN A 7 -14.51 -14.05 -6.13
C GLN A 7 -13.09 -14.60 -5.97
N GLU A 8 -12.86 -15.87 -6.31
CA GLU A 8 -11.52 -16.47 -6.30
C GLU A 8 -10.59 -15.79 -7.32
N ALA A 9 -11.09 -15.51 -8.53
CA ALA A 9 -10.33 -14.79 -9.54
C ALA A 9 -10.00 -13.36 -9.11
N LEU A 10 -10.96 -12.65 -8.49
CA LEU A 10 -10.74 -11.31 -7.97
C LEU A 10 -9.67 -11.32 -6.87
N GLN A 11 -9.74 -12.29 -5.96
CA GLN A 11 -8.75 -12.46 -4.89
C GLN A 11 -7.37 -12.79 -5.44
N ALA A 12 -7.27 -13.66 -6.45
CA ALA A 12 -6.00 -13.99 -7.10
C ALA A 12 -5.38 -12.77 -7.79
N LEU A 13 -6.17 -11.98 -8.50
CA LEU A 13 -5.72 -10.73 -9.13
C LEU A 13 -5.25 -9.71 -8.09
N ASP A 14 -6.00 -9.56 -7.01
CA ASP A 14 -5.66 -8.64 -5.94
C ASP A 14 -4.35 -9.07 -5.21
N VAL A 15 -4.13 -10.37 -5.00
CA VAL A 15 -2.85 -10.90 -4.53
C VAL A 15 -1.71 -10.56 -5.50
N LEU A 16 -1.90 -10.75 -6.81
CA LEU A 16 -0.87 -10.43 -7.80
C LEU A 16 -0.49 -8.94 -7.78
N VAL A 17 -1.47 -8.04 -7.68
CA VAL A 17 -1.24 -6.59 -7.57
C VAL A 17 -0.46 -6.29 -6.30
N ARG A 18 -0.90 -6.81 -5.15
CA ARG A 18 -0.25 -6.59 -3.85
C ARG A 18 1.18 -7.16 -3.82
N SER A 19 1.40 -8.34 -4.40
CA SER A 19 2.72 -8.95 -4.53
C SER A 19 3.63 -8.16 -5.47
N ALA A 20 3.11 -7.57 -6.55
CA ALA A 20 3.89 -6.73 -7.44
C ALA A 20 4.36 -5.45 -6.74
N ILE A 21 3.51 -4.83 -5.94
CA ILE A 21 3.87 -3.64 -5.15
C ILE A 21 4.86 -4.00 -4.05
N ALA A 22 4.63 -5.10 -3.31
CA ALA A 22 5.50 -5.53 -2.22
C ALA A 22 6.92 -5.94 -2.65
N ARG A 23 7.16 -6.17 -3.95
CA ARG A 23 8.51 -6.37 -4.49
C ARG A 23 9.34 -5.09 -4.59
N ARG A 24 8.74 -3.93 -4.34
CA ARG A 24 9.46 -2.65 -4.30
C ARG A 24 10.17 -2.51 -2.95
N PRO A 25 11.51 -2.53 -2.91
CA PRO A 25 12.26 -2.49 -1.65
C PRO A 25 12.16 -1.13 -0.94
N ASP A 26 11.73 -0.08 -1.64
CA ASP A 26 11.54 1.26 -1.09
C ASP A 26 10.19 1.46 -0.38
N LEU A 27 9.29 0.48 -0.45
CA LEU A 27 7.94 0.56 0.12
C LEU A 27 7.77 -0.39 1.30
N VAL A 28 7.27 0.17 2.41
CA VAL A 28 6.87 -0.58 3.60
C VAL A 28 5.38 -0.89 3.53
N PRO A 29 4.97 -2.17 3.48
CA PRO A 29 3.56 -2.55 3.50
C PRO A 29 2.96 -2.38 4.90
N ARG A 30 1.76 -1.80 4.99
CA ARG A 30 0.97 -1.70 6.22
C ARG A 30 -0.51 -1.87 5.89
N ALA A 31 -1.07 -3.00 6.31
CA ALA A 31 -2.42 -3.44 5.94
C ALA A 31 -2.63 -3.46 4.41
N THR A 32 -3.48 -2.58 3.86
CA THR A 32 -3.76 -2.45 2.42
C THR A 32 -3.03 -1.27 1.77
N SER A 33 -2.10 -0.66 2.50
CA SER A 33 -1.36 0.52 2.06
C SER A 33 0.14 0.26 2.02
N TYR A 34 0.84 1.07 1.24
CA TYR A 34 2.27 0.97 0.98
C TYR A 34 2.88 2.35 1.13
N TYR A 35 3.92 2.47 1.95
CA TYR A 35 4.51 3.76 2.32
C TYR A 35 5.98 3.82 1.92
N SER A 36 6.39 4.94 1.32
CA SER A 36 7.80 5.23 1.12
C SER A 36 8.39 5.72 2.44
N ALA A 37 9.42 5.01 2.89
CA ALA A 37 10.25 5.38 4.02
C ALA A 37 11.32 6.41 3.68
N SER A 38 11.41 6.81 2.40
CA SER A 38 12.46 7.70 1.91
C SER A 38 12.68 8.86 2.88
N ASN A 39 13.93 9.04 3.30
CA ASN A 39 14.49 10.24 3.93
C ASN A 39 14.42 11.44 2.97
N ASP A 40 13.27 11.63 2.33
CA ASP A 40 12.97 12.87 1.65
C ASP A 40 12.97 13.91 2.76
N GLU A 41 13.94 14.83 2.74
CA GLU A 41 14.03 15.92 3.72
C GLU A 41 12.74 16.77 3.74
N SER A 42 11.88 16.59 2.72
CA SER A 42 10.53 17.11 2.59
C SER A 42 9.47 16.38 3.45
N ALA A 43 9.76 15.18 3.94
CA ALA A 43 8.93 14.47 4.91
C ALA A 43 9.13 15.14 6.27
N GLY A 44 8.24 16.07 6.59
CA GLY A 44 8.32 16.89 7.80
C GLY A 44 8.65 16.04 9.03
N ASN A 45 9.75 16.39 9.69
CA ASN A 45 10.10 15.83 10.99
C ASN A 45 8.96 16.12 11.96
N MET A 46 8.36 15.06 12.51
CA MET A 46 7.42 15.20 13.60
C MET A 46 8.20 15.15 14.93
N GLU A 47 7.65 15.77 15.97
CA GLU A 47 8.23 15.69 17.31
C GLU A 47 8.25 14.23 17.81
N GLY A 48 9.19 13.92 18.70
CA GLY A 48 9.25 12.60 19.36
C GLY A 48 9.87 11.47 18.52
N GLY A 49 10.70 11.77 17.52
CA GLY A 49 11.37 10.73 16.71
C GLY A 49 10.50 10.12 15.61
N CYS A 50 9.35 10.75 15.32
CA CYS A 50 8.46 10.36 14.25
C CYS A 50 8.77 11.10 12.93
N MET A 51 8.40 10.51 11.81
CA MET A 51 8.39 11.15 10.49
C MET A 51 7.09 10.85 9.76
N ALA A 52 6.65 11.80 8.93
CA ALA A 52 5.47 11.59 8.09
C ALA A 52 5.85 10.79 6.83
N ALA A 53 5.47 9.52 6.76
CA ALA A 53 5.66 8.72 5.55
C ALA A 53 4.48 8.91 4.59
N ARG A 54 4.81 9.11 3.32
CA ARG A 54 3.82 9.21 2.23
C ARG A 54 3.68 7.87 1.55
N GLY A 55 2.47 7.54 1.14
CA GLY A 55 2.16 6.25 0.55
C GLY A 55 0.86 6.27 -0.22
N PHE A 56 0.36 5.08 -0.50
CA PHE A 56 -0.93 4.90 -1.16
C PHE A 56 -1.57 3.58 -0.72
N SER A 57 -2.90 3.52 -0.77
CA SER A 57 -3.64 2.26 -0.77
C SER A 57 -3.99 1.86 -2.20
N ALA A 58 -3.99 0.56 -2.48
CA ALA A 58 -4.43 0.01 -3.75
C ALA A 58 -5.43 -1.12 -3.47
N THR A 59 -6.59 -1.09 -4.13
CA THR A 59 -7.63 -2.12 -3.96
C THR A 59 -8.30 -2.42 -5.28
N LEU A 60 -8.43 -3.70 -5.59
CA LEU A 60 -9.12 -4.16 -6.78
C LEU A 60 -10.61 -4.34 -6.48
N ASP A 61 -11.47 -3.76 -7.31
CA ASP A 61 -12.93 -3.85 -7.16
C ASP A 61 -13.58 -4.24 -8.49
N LEU A 62 -14.62 -5.08 -8.43
CA LEU A 62 -15.41 -5.49 -9.59
C LEU A 62 -16.77 -4.80 -9.52
N ASN A 63 -17.03 -3.91 -10.46
CA ASN A 63 -18.28 -3.18 -10.54
C ASN A 63 -18.95 -3.34 -11.92
N GLN A 64 -20.08 -2.67 -12.12
CA GLN A 64 -20.86 -2.77 -13.37
C GLN A 64 -20.11 -2.27 -14.61
N ARG A 65 -19.01 -1.52 -14.45
CA ARG A 65 -18.14 -1.05 -15.55
C ARG A 65 -16.96 -1.99 -15.81
N GLY A 66 -16.81 -3.04 -14.98
CA GLY A 66 -15.71 -3.99 -15.05
C GLY A 66 -14.79 -3.92 -13.84
N LEU A 67 -13.56 -4.37 -14.04
CA LEU A 67 -12.52 -4.40 -13.00
C LEU A 67 -11.87 -3.01 -12.86
N THR A 68 -11.84 -2.49 -11.64
CA THR A 68 -11.26 -1.19 -11.31
C THR A 68 -10.16 -1.36 -10.27
N LEU A 69 -9.04 -0.67 -10.46
CA LEU A 69 -8.01 -0.51 -9.43
C LEU A 69 -8.21 0.85 -8.76
N ALA A 70 -8.73 0.86 -7.55
CA ALA A 70 -8.87 2.06 -6.74
C ALA A 70 -7.54 2.37 -6.06
N VAL A 71 -7.02 3.60 -6.27
CA VAL A 71 -5.78 4.09 -5.65
C VAL A 71 -6.07 5.37 -4.91
N ASP A 72 -5.62 5.45 -3.66
CA ASP A 72 -5.77 6.65 -2.82
C ASP A 72 -4.46 6.98 -2.13
N SER A 73 -4.10 8.27 -2.10
CA SER A 73 -2.88 8.76 -1.46
C SER A 73 -3.03 8.77 0.06
N LYS A 74 -2.01 8.33 0.79
CA LYS A 74 -2.01 8.28 2.25
C LYS A 74 -0.78 8.98 2.82
N VAL A 75 -0.94 9.56 4.00
CA VAL A 75 0.17 10.07 4.83
C VAL A 75 -0.04 9.55 6.24
N THR A 76 1.00 8.92 6.82
CA THR A 76 0.93 8.27 8.13
C THR A 76 2.23 8.51 8.89
N PRO A 77 2.19 8.72 10.22
CA PRO A 77 3.40 8.81 11.03
C PRO A 77 4.09 7.43 11.18
N PHE A 78 5.41 7.43 11.06
CA PHE A 78 6.31 6.31 11.30
C PHE A 78 7.36 6.69 12.36
N ILE A 79 7.78 5.74 13.19
CA ILE A 79 8.93 5.94 14.08
C ILE A 79 10.19 5.77 13.23
N LYS A 80 11.13 6.72 13.29
CA LYS A 80 12.34 6.72 12.44
C LYS A 80 13.16 5.42 12.53
N GLU A 81 13.21 4.80 13.71
CA GLU A 81 13.94 3.55 13.93
C GLU A 81 13.29 2.33 13.25
N GLN A 82 11.97 2.33 13.05
CA GLN A 82 11.25 1.21 12.40
C GLN A 82 11.51 1.12 10.89
N LEU A 83 12.15 2.14 10.30
CA LEU A 83 12.44 2.20 8.86
C LEU A 83 13.89 1.84 8.52
N LEU A 84 14.76 1.65 9.53
CA LEU A 84 16.19 1.38 9.38
C LEU A 84 16.58 -0.08 9.66
N THR A 85 15.62 -0.95 10.00
CA THR A 85 15.91 -2.30 10.54
C THR A 85 15.43 -3.48 9.69
N GLU A 86 15.10 -3.28 8.41
CA GLU A 86 14.85 -4.39 7.46
C GLU A 86 15.73 -4.28 6.21
#